data_AF-I0X8R0-F1
#
_entry.id   AF-I0X8R0-F1
#
_cell.length_a   1.000
_cell.length_b   1.000
_cell.length_c   1.000
_cell.angle_alpha   90.00
_cell.angle_beta   90.00
_cell.angle_gamma   90.00
#
_symmetry.space_group_name_H-M   'P 1'
#
loop_
_entity.id
_entity.type
_entity.pdbx_description
1 polymer ?
#
loop_
_entity_poly.entity_id
_entity_poly.type
_entity_poly.pdbx_seq_one_letter_code
_entity_poly.pdbx_strand_id
1 'polypeptide(L)'
;MLGVNLILPYCGKAVHGLLLYNRENTDSYYTVGTDVDMQAYSDRVPFSIVKHIDKVIEKCVDQSLEGSLPNHQDFGLKDGYTELLISKDYEEELSEAVKNIHQTAIEKEEAYEKQ
;
A
#
# COMPACT_ATOMS: atom_id res chain seq x y z
N MET A 1 20.63 -19.62 -4.79
CA MET A 1 19.82 -19.16 -5.92
C MET A 1 19.48 -17.70 -5.62
N LEU A 2 19.98 -16.74 -6.40
CA LEU A 2 19.69 -15.30 -6.19
C LEU A 2 18.28 -15.03 -6.71
N GLY A 3 17.28 -15.52 -5.96
CA GLY A 3 15.86 -15.42 -6.26
C GLY A 3 15.27 -14.13 -5.72
N VAL A 4 14.17 -13.68 -6.31
CA VAL A 4 13.43 -12.47 -5.91
C VAL A 4 13.21 -12.45 -4.39
N ASN A 5 13.79 -11.44 -3.71
CA ASN A 5 13.68 -11.29 -2.26
C ASN A 5 12.45 -10.49 -1.82
N LEU A 6 11.66 -9.94 -2.75
CA LEU A 6 10.49 -9.11 -2.45
C LEU A 6 9.38 -9.35 -3.49
N ILE A 7 8.18 -9.67 -3.02
CA ILE A 7 6.98 -9.85 -3.85
C ILE A 7 6.01 -8.70 -3.61
N LEU A 8 5.55 -8.06 -4.69
CA LEU A 8 4.41 -7.15 -4.67
C LEU A 8 3.19 -7.88 -5.27
N PRO A 9 2.26 -8.37 -4.43
CA PRO A 9 1.13 -9.17 -4.88
C PRO A 9 -0.06 -8.28 -5.27
N TYR A 10 -0.51 -8.36 -6.53
CA TYR A 10 -1.72 -7.65 -6.98
C TYR A 10 -2.88 -8.62 -7.19
N CYS A 11 -3.37 -9.21 -6.08
CA CYS A 11 -4.30 -10.35 -6.15
C CYS A 11 -5.35 -10.40 -5.03
N GLY A 12 -5.56 -9.30 -4.30
CA GLY A 12 -6.52 -9.22 -3.20
C GLY A 12 -6.33 -10.37 -2.21
N LYS A 13 -7.39 -11.09 -1.86
CA LYS A 13 -7.37 -12.18 -0.86
C LYS A 13 -6.37 -13.31 -1.16
N ALA A 14 -5.96 -13.52 -2.40
CA ALA A 14 -4.97 -14.55 -2.73
C ALA A 14 -3.60 -14.29 -2.09
N VAL A 15 -3.30 -13.04 -1.68
CA VAL A 15 -2.08 -12.69 -0.94
C VAL A 15 -1.93 -13.47 0.37
N HIS A 16 -3.04 -13.88 1.00
CA HIS A 16 -2.99 -14.65 2.24
C HIS A 16 -2.21 -15.95 2.09
N GLY A 17 -2.19 -16.58 0.91
CA GLY A 17 -1.36 -17.77 0.69
C GLY A 17 0.14 -17.47 0.83
N LEU A 18 0.59 -16.32 0.32
CA LEU A 18 1.98 -15.87 0.45
C LEU A 18 2.33 -15.55 1.90
N LEU A 19 1.43 -14.86 2.60
CA LEU A 19 1.64 -14.45 4.00
C LEU A 19 1.67 -15.66 4.94
N LEU A 20 0.79 -16.65 4.73
CA LEU A 20 0.81 -17.90 5.49
C LEU A 20 2.12 -18.66 5.26
N TYR A 21 2.57 -18.76 4.00
CA TYR A 21 3.85 -19.39 3.68
C TYR A 21 5.01 -18.69 4.39
N ASN A 22 5.06 -17.36 4.37
CA ASN A 22 6.12 -16.59 5.04
C ASN A 22 6.13 -16.81 6.55
N ARG A 23 4.95 -16.83 7.19
CA ARG A 23 4.83 -17.09 8.62
C ARG A 23 5.36 -18.46 9.03
N GLU A 24 5.23 -19.46 8.15
CA GLU A 24 5.72 -20.82 8.38
C GLU A 24 7.18 -21.00 7.98
N ASN A 25 7.72 -20.11 7.14
CA ASN A 25 9.06 -20.20 6.57
C ASN A 25 9.80 -18.88 6.77
N THR A 26 10.33 -18.65 7.97
CA THR A 26 11.00 -17.40 8.36
C THR A 26 12.33 -17.14 7.65
N ASP A 27 12.72 -17.92 6.65
CA ASP A 27 13.86 -17.68 5.73
C ASP A 27 13.36 -17.51 4.26
N SER A 28 12.10 -17.10 4.08
CA SER A 28 11.47 -16.90 2.78
C SER A 28 11.69 -15.48 2.21
N TYR A 29 10.96 -15.17 1.14
CA TYR A 29 10.85 -13.85 0.53
C TYR A 29 10.05 -12.88 1.42
N TYR A 30 10.25 -11.58 1.20
CA TYR A 30 9.39 -10.53 1.77
C TYR A 30 8.15 -10.33 0.89
N THR A 31 7.04 -9.88 1.49
CA THR A 31 5.80 -9.57 0.78
C THR A 31 5.33 -8.18 1.14
N VAL A 32 5.16 -7.32 0.14
CA VAL A 32 4.55 -6.01 0.32
C VAL A 32 3.07 -6.20 0.62
N GLY A 33 2.57 -5.59 1.70
CA GLY A 33 1.13 -5.54 1.97
C GLY A 33 0.41 -4.66 0.95
N THR A 34 -0.83 -5.00 0.60
CA THR A 34 -1.61 -4.22 -0.38
C THR A 34 -3.02 -3.95 0.13
N ASP A 35 -3.55 -2.78 -0.24
CA ASP A 35 -4.89 -2.28 0.09
C ASP A 35 -5.07 -1.92 1.58
N VAL A 36 -4.57 -2.72 2.51
CA VAL A 36 -4.64 -2.48 3.98
C VAL A 36 -3.30 -2.76 4.65
N ASP A 37 -3.16 -2.36 5.92
CA ASP A 37 -2.03 -2.77 6.75
C ASP A 37 -2.04 -4.28 6.97
N MET A 38 -0.99 -4.96 6.48
CA MET A 38 -0.84 -6.40 6.56
C MET A 38 0.25 -6.85 7.54
N GLN A 39 0.84 -5.96 8.34
CA GLN A 39 1.96 -6.31 9.24
C GLN A 39 1.59 -7.43 10.25
N ALA A 40 0.32 -7.50 10.66
CA ALA A 40 -0.16 -8.50 11.61
C ALA A 40 -0.17 -9.94 11.06
N TYR A 41 -0.06 -10.13 9.74
CA TYR A 41 -0.17 -11.45 9.11
C TYR A 41 1.16 -12.18 8.96
N SER A 42 2.28 -11.45 8.90
CA SER A 42 3.64 -12.00 8.85
C SER A 42 4.68 -10.91 9.16
N ASP A 43 5.70 -11.30 9.91
CA ASP A 43 6.95 -10.53 10.13
C ASP A 43 7.75 -10.28 8.85
N ARG A 44 7.44 -10.98 7.74
CA ARG A 44 8.04 -10.76 6.41
C ARG A 44 7.26 -9.76 5.57
N VAL A 45 6.46 -8.89 6.19
CA VAL A 45 5.85 -7.73 5.57
C VAL A 45 6.62 -6.48 6.00
N PRO A 46 7.53 -5.92 5.18
CA PRO A 46 8.33 -4.76 5.58
C PRO A 46 7.53 -3.45 5.55
N PHE A 47 6.54 -3.37 4.66
CA PHE A 47 5.62 -2.24 4.54
C PHE A 47 4.38 -2.66 3.75
N SER A 48 3.32 -1.87 3.86
CA SER A 48 2.08 -2.01 3.11
C SER A 48 1.79 -0.76 2.28
N ILE A 49 1.32 -0.94 1.05
CA ILE A 49 0.71 0.11 0.24
C ILE A 49 -0.78 0.11 0.58
N VAL A 50 -1.18 1.02 1.47
CA VAL A 50 -2.54 1.13 1.98
C VAL A 50 -3.35 2.03 1.04
N LYS A 51 -4.58 1.61 0.73
CA LYS A 51 -5.57 2.42 0.02
C LYS A 51 -6.72 2.66 0.98
N HIS A 52 -6.94 3.92 1.33
CA HIS A 52 -8.04 4.33 2.21
C HIS A 52 -9.37 4.35 1.47
N ILE A 53 -9.79 3.19 0.95
CA ILE A 53 -11.08 3.03 0.27
C ILE A 53 -12.23 3.32 1.22
N ASP A 54 -12.07 3.08 2.52
CA ASP A 54 -12.96 3.55 3.57
C ASP A 54 -13.21 5.06 3.48
N LYS A 55 -12.15 5.88 3.48
CA LYS A 55 -12.25 7.34 3.36
C LYS A 55 -12.82 7.77 2.01
N VAL A 56 -12.50 7.05 0.93
CA VAL A 56 -13.07 7.33 -0.41
C VAL A 56 -14.58 7.10 -0.40
N ILE A 57 -15.04 6.00 0.17
CA ILE A 57 -16.46 5.67 0.25
C ILE A 57 -17.21 6.69 1.11
N GLU A 58 -16.66 7.07 2.27
CA GLU A 58 -17.24 8.13 3.11
C GLU A 58 -17.42 9.43 2.31
N LYS A 59 -16.37 9.88 1.62
CA LYS A 59 -16.44 11.08 0.77
C LYS A 59 -17.47 10.95 -0.34
N CYS A 60 -17.54 9.81 -1.02
CA CYS A 60 -18.52 9.58 -2.08
C CYS A 60 -19.96 9.59 -1.55
N VAL A 61 -20.19 9.05 -0.34
CA VAL A 61 -21.50 9.10 0.32
C VAL A 61 -21.88 10.55 0.61
N ASP A 62 -20.98 11.34 1.21
CA ASP A 62 -21.22 12.75 1.50
C ASP A 62 -21.53 13.54 0.21
N GLN A 63 -20.72 13.38 -0.83
CA GLN A 63 -20.96 14.00 -2.14
C GLN A 63 -22.29 13.57 -2.77
N SER A 64 -22.68 12.31 -2.61
CA SER A 64 -23.98 11.83 -3.11
C SER A 64 -25.15 12.48 -2.37
N LEU A 65 -25.03 12.67 -1.05
CA LEU A 65 -26.06 13.33 -0.24
C LEU A 65 -26.21 14.81 -0.59
N GLU A 66 -25.10 15.46 -0.96
CA GLU A 66 -25.08 16.85 -1.42
C GLU A 66 -25.50 17.02 -2.90
N GLY A 67 -25.63 15.92 -3.65
CA GLY A 67 -25.86 15.97 -5.09
C GLY A 67 -24.64 16.44 -5.90
N SER A 68 -23.44 16.33 -5.33
CA SER A 68 -22.16 16.78 -5.89
C SER A 68 -21.25 15.63 -6.36
N LEU A 69 -21.72 14.38 -6.32
CA LEU A 69 -20.95 13.19 -6.71
C LEU A 69 -20.48 13.27 -8.17
N PRO A 70 -19.16 13.33 -8.43
CA PRO A 70 -18.63 13.34 -9.79
C PRO A 70 -18.73 11.97 -10.47
N ASN A 71 -18.73 11.96 -11.81
CA ASN A 71 -18.66 10.72 -12.59
C ASN A 71 -17.30 10.00 -12.47
N HIS A 72 -16.23 10.77 -12.25
CA HIS A 72 -14.86 10.29 -12.13
C HIS A 72 -14.10 11.13 -11.12
N GLN A 73 -13.31 10.48 -10.28
CA GLN A 73 -12.42 11.11 -9.30
C GLN A 73 -11.16 10.26 -9.18
N ASP A 74 -10.02 10.93 -9.10
CA ASP A 74 -8.74 10.31 -8.80
C ASP A 74 -8.36 10.58 -7.35
N PHE A 75 -7.75 9.58 -6.72
CA PHE A 75 -7.33 9.63 -5.33
C PHE A 75 -5.93 9.01 -5.23
N GLY A 76 -4.95 9.81 -4.82
CA GLY A 76 -3.55 9.37 -4.77
C GLY A 76 -2.85 9.65 -3.46
N LEU A 77 -1.52 9.56 -3.52
CA LEU A 77 -0.60 9.81 -2.41
C LEU A 77 -0.72 11.26 -1.93
N LYS A 78 -0.80 12.20 -2.89
CA LYS A 78 -0.90 13.63 -2.61
C LYS A 78 -2.15 14.00 -1.84
N ASP A 79 -3.25 13.29 -2.10
CA ASP A 79 -4.56 13.53 -1.50
C ASP A 79 -4.72 12.82 -0.15
N GLY A 80 -3.75 11.98 0.25
CA GLY A 80 -3.78 11.22 1.50
C GLY A 80 -4.74 10.02 1.48
N TYR A 81 -5.13 9.54 0.30
CA TYR A 81 -5.97 8.36 0.13
C TYR A 81 -5.17 7.09 -0.18
N THR A 82 -3.89 7.23 -0.51
CA THR A 82 -2.94 6.13 -0.51
C THR A 82 -1.76 6.49 0.38
N GLU A 83 -1.14 5.48 1.02
CA GLU A 83 0.05 5.67 1.83
C GLU A 83 0.95 4.43 1.76
N LEU A 84 2.25 4.65 2.00
CA LEU A 84 3.20 3.58 2.29
C LEU A 84 3.38 3.53 3.81
N LEU A 85 2.81 2.51 4.43
CA LEU A 85 2.89 2.28 5.86
C LEU A 85 4.02 1.28 6.14
N ILE A 86 5.05 1.72 6.88
CA ILE A 86 6.16 0.85 7.28
C ILE A 86 5.70 -0.02 8.44
N SER A 87 6.00 -1.32 8.39
CA SER A 87 5.73 -2.21 9.52
C SER A 87 6.63 -1.86 10.69
N LYS A 88 6.11 -2.01 11.92
CA LYS A 88 6.81 -1.58 13.14
C LYS A 88 8.25 -2.10 13.25
N ASP A 89 8.47 -3.36 12.88
CA ASP A 89 9.78 -4.02 12.99
C ASP A 89 10.82 -3.53 11.96
N TYR A 90 10.42 -2.68 11.01
CA TYR A 90 11.26 -2.14 9.94
C TYR A 90 11.36 -0.61 9.97
N GLU A 91 10.76 0.05 10.98
CA GLU A 91 10.73 1.51 11.07
C GLU A 91 12.15 2.09 11.15
N GLU A 92 13.05 1.47 11.91
CA GLU A 92 14.42 1.96 12.07
C GLU A 92 15.19 1.94 10.75
N GLU A 93 15.03 0.88 9.96
CA GLU A 93 15.77 0.69 8.71
C GLU A 93 15.18 1.48 7.53
N LEU A 94 13.84 1.65 7.49
CA LEU A 94 13.17 2.15 6.29
C LEU A 94 12.66 3.60 6.40
N SER A 95 12.48 4.16 7.60
CA SER A 95 11.83 5.47 7.75
C SER A 95 12.52 6.59 7.00
N GLU A 96 13.86 6.67 7.08
CA GLU A 96 14.62 7.70 6.37
C GLU A 96 14.51 7.55 4.85
N ALA A 97 14.63 6.32 4.35
CA ALA A 97 14.52 6.03 2.92
C ALA A 97 13.13 6.41 2.38
N VAL A 98 12.06 6.00 3.07
CA VAL A 98 10.67 6.31 2.68
C VAL A 98 10.43 7.82 2.69
N LYS A 99 10.89 8.53 3.73
CA LYS A 99 10.78 9.98 3.81
C LYS A 99 11.47 10.68 2.63
N ASN A 100 12.66 10.21 2.25
CA ASN A 100 13.45 10.79 1.17
C ASN A 100 12.82 10.57 -0.22
N ILE A 101 12.07 9.48 -0.42
CA ILE A 101 11.43 9.18 -1.71
C ILE A 101 9.99 9.67 -1.83
N HIS A 102 9.34 10.07 -0.74
CA HIS A 102 7.91 10.36 -0.71
C HIS A 102 7.49 11.42 -1.76
N GLN A 103 8.23 12.53 -1.83
CA GLN A 103 7.96 13.59 -2.81
C GLN A 103 8.14 13.09 -4.25
N THR A 104 9.19 12.30 -4.51
CA THR A 104 9.41 11.67 -5.82
C THR A 104 8.32 10.66 -6.19
N ALA A 105 7.74 9.96 -5.21
CA ALA A 105 6.64 9.04 -5.44
C ALA A 105 5.38 9.78 -5.90
N ILE A 106 5.03 10.90 -5.25
CA ILE A 106 3.93 11.79 -5.66
C ILE A 106 4.15 12.29 -7.09
N GLU A 107 5.35 12.78 -7.41
CA GLU A 107 5.67 13.30 -8.75
C GLU A 107 5.54 12.22 -9.83
N LYS A 108 5.93 10.98 -9.52
CA LYS A 108 5.82 9.85 -10.45
C LYS A 108 4.38 9.39 -10.65
N GLU A 109 3.57 9.37 -9.59
CA GLU A 109 2.13 9.06 -9.68
C GLU A 109 1.43 10.11 -10.57
N GLU A 110 1.65 11.40 -10.32
CA GLU A 110 1.07 12.47 -11.15
C GLU A 110 1.53 12.41 -12.62
N ALA A 111 2.76 11.96 -12.88
CA ALA A 111 3.27 11.81 -14.23
C ALA A 111 2.73 10.57 -14.95
N TYR A 112 2.32 9.53 -14.21
CA TYR A 112 1.67 8.34 -14.76
C TYR A 112 0.25 8.64 -15.22
N GLU A 113 -0.53 9.37 -14.43
CA GLU A 113 -1.94 9.70 -14.73
C GLU A 113 -2.12 10.73 -15.86
N LYS A 114 -1.04 11.40 -16.28
CA LYS A 114 -1.05 12.37 -17.40
C LYS A 114 -0.67 11.75 -18.76
N GLN A 115 -0.34 10.46 -18.81
CA GLN A 115 0.01 9.73 -20.04
C GLN A 115 -1.23 9.19 -20.73
#